data_AF-A0A3P8EY92-F1
#
_entry.id   AF-A0A3P8EY92-F1
#
_cell.length_a   1.000
_cell.length_b   1.000
_cell.length_c   1.000
_cell.angle_alpha   90.00
_cell.angle_beta   90.00
_cell.angle_gamma   90.00
#
_symmetry.space_group_name_H-M   'P 1'
#
loop_
_entity.id
_entity.type
_entity.pdbx_description
1 polymer ?
#
loop_
_entity_poly.entity_id
_entity_poly.type
_entity_poly.pdbx_seq_one_letter_code
_entity_poly.pdbx_strand_id
1 'polypeptide(L)'
;MEAFRKSSDRSLTEKLKSLIQEFITHENSRCRLIALKYTEAFLSSDDIDLRWMLLQSCGDNRDEIRNEASRLLDVSLRMRISIEVVITYLWDHLCADIIDPETGKEKTSSSQAFSPLVHQMCSRYLWSLLAHLTGAHVDLKTNEGGDDWMELAPKIAQQIKKLPGSSQERLTRISLQALKDAHEVPLFHIAACFSAACPLSGPSVALANVCIQRARGTTRSDMANVATHLATSLMNKKELESAMPAAFSALEKVVMIVSHFFELRIGLH
;
A
#
# COMPACT_ATOMS: atom_id res chain seq x y z
N MET A 1 -24.08 17.80 9.61
CA MET A 1 -22.87 17.74 8.76
C MET A 1 -22.76 18.94 7.84
N GLU A 2 -23.75 19.20 6.99
CA GLU A 2 -23.69 20.32 6.02
C GLU A 2 -23.59 21.71 6.67
N ALA A 3 -24.22 21.90 7.84
CA ALA A 3 -24.09 23.12 8.64
C ALA A 3 -22.64 23.37 9.15
N PHE A 4 -21.87 22.32 9.46
CA PHE A 4 -20.47 22.46 9.88
C PHE A 4 -19.56 22.74 8.68
N ARG A 5 -19.78 22.09 7.53
CA ARG A 5 -19.03 22.39 6.29
C ARG A 5 -19.17 23.85 5.83
N LYS A 6 -20.33 24.47 6.10
CA LYS A 6 -20.61 25.86 5.73
C LYS A 6 -20.21 26.87 6.81
N SER A 7 -19.80 26.41 8.00
CA SER A 7 -19.40 27.29 9.09
C SER A 7 -17.97 27.79 8.87
N SER A 8 -17.77 29.11 8.91
CA SER A 8 -16.45 29.75 8.91
C SER A 8 -15.88 29.95 10.33
N ASP A 9 -16.56 29.43 11.36
CA ASP A 9 -16.10 29.53 12.75
C ASP A 9 -14.92 28.58 13.00
N ARG A 10 -13.72 29.13 12.92
CA ARG A 10 -12.45 28.43 13.18
C ARG A 10 -12.39 27.81 14.57
N SER A 11 -12.92 28.46 15.60
CA SER A 11 -12.91 27.93 16.97
C SER A 11 -13.78 26.67 17.08
N LEU A 12 -14.94 26.67 16.42
CA LEU A 12 -15.81 25.49 16.35
C LEU A 12 -15.17 24.35 15.56
N THR A 13 -14.49 24.66 14.45
CA THR A 13 -13.72 23.70 13.64
C THR A 13 -12.65 23.01 14.48
N GLU A 14 -11.82 23.76 15.21
CA GLU A 14 -10.75 23.20 16.04
C GLU A 14 -11.30 22.33 17.19
N LYS A 15 -12.39 22.77 17.84
CA LYS A 15 -13.06 21.96 18.88
C LYS A 15 -13.59 20.65 18.32
N LEU A 16 -14.20 20.67 17.14
CA LEU A 16 -14.69 19.45 16.49
C LEU A 16 -13.55 18.53 16.07
N LYS A 17 -12.43 19.06 15.56
CA LYS A 17 -11.21 18.27 15.29
C LYS A 17 -10.70 17.58 16.55
N SER A 18 -10.58 18.32 17.65
CA SER A 18 -10.15 17.76 18.95
C SER A 18 -11.07 16.64 19.43
N LEU A 19 -12.39 16.83 19.33
CA LEU A 19 -13.35 15.79 19.70
C LEU A 19 -13.23 14.54 18.81
N ILE A 20 -13.06 14.71 17.49
CA ILE A 20 -12.85 13.57 16.59
C ILE A 20 -11.59 12.81 16.98
N GLN A 21 -10.47 13.51 17.20
CA GLN A 21 -9.20 12.90 17.62
C GLN A 21 -9.34 12.11 18.93
N GLU A 22 -10.11 12.62 19.90
CA GLU A 22 -10.38 11.91 21.15
C GLU A 22 -11.24 10.66 20.94
N PHE A 23 -12.31 10.76 20.15
CA PHE A 23 -13.29 9.68 20.00
C PHE A 23 -12.90 8.63 18.95
N ILE A 24 -11.97 8.90 18.04
CA ILE A 24 -11.52 7.95 17.01
C ILE A 24 -10.78 6.75 17.61
N THR A 25 -10.15 6.90 18.76
CA THR A 25 -9.45 5.81 19.48
C THR A 25 -10.26 5.26 20.65
N HIS A 26 -11.51 5.69 20.82
CA HIS A 26 -12.33 5.32 21.97
C HIS A 26 -12.68 3.82 21.97
N GLU A 27 -12.73 3.18 23.14
CA GLU A 27 -12.98 1.73 23.27
C GLU A 27 -14.32 1.29 22.65
N ASN A 28 -15.36 2.13 22.82
CA ASN A 28 -16.67 1.94 22.20
C ASN A 28 -16.65 2.19 20.69
N SER A 29 -16.92 1.14 19.90
CA SER A 29 -16.93 1.22 18.43
C SER A 29 -17.98 2.17 17.85
N ARG A 30 -19.10 2.40 18.55
CA ARG A 30 -20.11 3.38 18.11
C ARG A 30 -19.55 4.79 18.15
N CYS A 31 -18.78 5.13 19.19
CA CYS A 31 -18.12 6.42 19.31
C CYS A 31 -17.11 6.63 18.17
N ARG A 32 -16.25 5.63 17.90
CA ARG A 32 -15.30 5.68 16.78
C ARG A 32 -15.99 5.87 15.43
N LEU A 33 -17.06 5.12 15.17
CA LEU A 33 -17.82 5.24 13.92
C LEU A 33 -18.47 6.62 13.77
N ILE A 34 -19.00 7.19 14.86
CA ILE A 34 -19.57 8.54 14.83
C ILE A 34 -18.47 9.57 14.57
N ALA A 35 -17.32 9.47 15.24
CA ALA A 35 -16.17 10.35 15.00
C ALA A 35 -15.68 10.31 13.55
N LEU A 36 -15.60 9.11 12.96
CA LEU A 36 -15.31 8.93 11.53
C LEU A 36 -16.31 9.64 10.63
N LYS A 37 -17.62 9.50 10.90
CA LYS A 37 -18.63 10.21 10.10
C LYS A 37 -18.46 11.73 10.14
N TYR A 38 -18.08 12.29 11.29
CA TYR A 38 -17.78 13.72 11.40
C TYR A 38 -16.48 14.14 10.70
N THR A 39 -15.54 13.22 10.49
CA THR A 39 -14.30 13.46 9.72
C THR A 39 -14.59 13.89 8.29
N GLU A 40 -15.72 13.45 7.70
CA GLU A 40 -16.12 13.84 6.34
C GLU A 40 -16.27 15.37 6.17
N ALA A 41 -16.52 16.11 7.24
CA ALA A 41 -16.61 17.57 7.20
C ALA A 41 -15.26 18.24 6.87
N PHE A 42 -14.14 17.53 7.07
CA PHE A 42 -12.79 18.07 6.93
C PHE A 42 -12.03 17.53 5.71
N LEU A 43 -12.63 16.63 4.92
CA LEU A 43 -11.96 16.00 3.77
C LEU A 43 -11.68 16.94 2.61
N SER A 44 -12.17 18.17 2.64
CA SER A 44 -11.78 19.22 1.70
C SER A 44 -10.44 19.90 2.04
N SER A 45 -9.73 19.42 3.07
CA SER A 45 -8.42 19.92 3.45
C SER A 45 -7.27 19.04 2.92
N ASP A 46 -6.10 19.64 2.80
CA ASP A 46 -4.81 18.98 2.56
C ASP A 46 -4.20 18.40 3.83
N ASP A 47 -4.99 18.30 4.91
CA ASP A 47 -4.63 17.76 6.21
C ASP A 47 -4.20 16.29 6.11
N ILE A 48 -2.90 16.04 6.25
CA ILE A 48 -2.30 14.71 6.16
C ILE A 48 -2.55 13.89 7.44
N ASP A 49 -2.65 14.54 8.60
CA ASP A 49 -2.94 13.90 9.88
C ASP A 49 -4.33 13.26 9.84
N LEU A 50 -5.28 13.94 9.19
CA LEU A 50 -6.62 13.40 8.96
C LEU A 50 -6.60 12.13 8.10
N ARG A 51 -5.83 12.11 7.01
CA ARG A 51 -5.69 10.94 6.13
C ARG A 51 -5.01 9.79 6.87
N TRP A 52 -4.01 10.09 7.68
CA TRP A 52 -3.35 9.11 8.52
C TRP A 52 -4.31 8.49 9.52
N MET A 53 -5.13 9.29 10.20
CA MET A 53 -6.18 8.81 11.10
C MET A 53 -7.16 7.85 10.40
N LEU A 54 -7.55 8.17 9.16
CA LEU A 54 -8.38 7.27 8.35
C LEU A 54 -7.66 5.97 7.98
N LEU A 55 -6.38 6.03 7.58
CA LEU A 55 -5.56 4.85 7.30
C LEU A 55 -5.43 3.93 8.51
N GLN A 56 -5.24 4.49 9.70
CA GLN A 56 -5.24 3.73 10.96
C GLN A 56 -6.62 3.10 11.23
N SER A 57 -7.70 3.82 10.96
CA SER A 57 -9.08 3.33 11.14
C SER A 57 -9.44 2.19 10.18
N CYS A 58 -8.76 2.08 9.03
CA CYS A 58 -8.86 0.89 8.17
C CYS A 58 -8.29 -0.38 8.82
N GLY A 59 -7.53 -0.27 9.91
CA GLY A 59 -7.08 -1.38 10.74
C GLY A 59 -8.04 -1.80 11.85
N ASP A 60 -9.22 -1.19 11.99
CA ASP A 60 -10.17 -1.49 13.06
C ASP A 60 -10.74 -2.93 12.98
N ASN A 61 -11.04 -3.52 14.12
CA ASN A 61 -11.64 -4.85 14.23
C ASN A 61 -13.09 -4.92 13.70
N ARG A 62 -13.77 -3.78 13.51
CA ARG A 62 -15.16 -3.70 13.03
C ARG A 62 -15.22 -3.33 11.54
N ASP A 63 -15.89 -4.17 10.76
CA ASP A 63 -16.04 -4.00 9.31
C ASP A 63 -16.70 -2.66 8.92
N GLU A 64 -17.71 -2.24 9.69
CA GLU A 64 -18.40 -0.95 9.47
C GLU A 64 -17.44 0.25 9.57
N ILE A 65 -16.50 0.19 10.52
CA ILE A 65 -15.48 1.22 10.72
C ILE A 65 -14.48 1.18 9.57
N ARG A 66 -13.97 0.00 9.21
CA ARG A 66 -13.02 -0.15 8.09
C ARG A 66 -13.61 0.33 6.77
N ASN A 67 -14.86 -0.05 6.49
CA ASN A 67 -15.57 0.34 5.28
C ASN A 67 -15.82 1.85 5.22
N GLU A 68 -16.21 2.47 6.33
CA GLU A 68 -16.41 3.92 6.36
C GLU A 68 -15.07 4.66 6.21
N ALA A 69 -14.01 4.23 6.89
CA ALA A 69 -12.68 4.81 6.74
C ALA A 69 -12.17 4.71 5.29
N SER A 70 -12.33 3.55 4.64
CA SER A 70 -11.99 3.35 3.23
C SER A 70 -12.80 4.27 2.31
N ARG A 71 -14.11 4.39 2.52
CA ARG A 71 -14.96 5.32 1.75
C ARG A 71 -14.51 6.77 1.92
N LEU A 72 -14.14 7.18 3.13
CA LEU A 72 -13.64 8.53 3.42
C LEU A 72 -12.26 8.78 2.78
N LEU A 73 -11.40 7.76 2.73
CA LEU A 73 -10.13 7.84 1.99
C LEU A 73 -10.36 8.00 0.49
N ASP A 74 -11.32 7.27 -0.11
CA ASP A 74 -11.69 7.46 -1.53
C ASP A 74 -12.16 8.90 -1.80
N VAL A 75 -12.94 9.49 -0.88
CA VAL A 75 -13.31 10.91 -0.97
C VAL A 75 -12.08 11.82 -0.86
N SER A 76 -11.12 11.49 0.01
CA SER A 76 -9.90 12.28 0.20
C SER A 76 -8.98 12.33 -1.03
N LEU A 77 -9.05 11.32 -1.91
CA LEU A 77 -8.25 11.24 -3.15
C LEU A 77 -8.61 12.35 -4.15
N ARG A 78 -9.79 12.95 -4.02
CA ARG A 78 -10.23 14.08 -4.86
C ARG A 78 -9.47 15.37 -4.57
N MET A 79 -8.80 15.44 -3.42
CA MET A 79 -8.01 16.59 -3.01
C MET A 79 -6.57 16.44 -3.46
N ARG A 80 -6.00 17.53 -3.98
CA ARG A 80 -4.59 17.56 -4.39
C ARG A 80 -3.70 17.63 -3.16
N ILE A 81 -2.83 16.64 -3.02
CA ILE A 81 -1.77 16.61 -2.01
C ILE A 81 -0.47 16.17 -2.68
N SER A 82 0.67 16.70 -2.20
CA SER A 82 1.98 16.29 -2.72
C SER A 82 2.25 14.84 -2.34
N ILE A 83 2.48 13.98 -3.33
CA ILE A 83 2.79 12.56 -3.12
C ILE A 83 4.07 12.37 -2.28
N GLU A 84 5.05 13.25 -2.43
CA GLU A 84 6.29 13.18 -1.64
C GLU A 84 6.06 13.47 -0.16
N VAL A 85 5.16 14.42 0.15
CA VAL A 85 4.74 14.72 1.52
C VAL A 85 4.02 13.52 2.11
N VAL A 86 3.09 12.90 1.37
CA VAL A 86 2.39 11.69 1.82
C VAL A 86 3.37 10.54 2.07
N ILE A 87 4.29 10.25 1.13
CA ILE A 87 5.26 9.17 1.28
C ILE A 87 6.14 9.39 2.52
N THR A 88 6.65 10.61 2.70
CA THR A 88 7.51 10.93 3.86
C THR A 88 6.73 10.81 5.16
N TYR A 89 5.53 11.37 5.21
CA TYR A 89 4.68 11.31 6.39
C TYR A 89 4.33 9.87 6.79
N LEU A 90 3.90 9.05 5.82
CA LEU A 90 3.59 7.64 6.06
C LEU A 90 4.84 6.85 6.46
N TRP A 91 5.98 7.14 5.86
CA TRP A 91 7.25 6.52 6.25
C TRP A 91 7.60 6.81 7.70
N ASP A 92 7.49 8.06 8.15
CA ASP A 92 7.86 8.45 9.51
C ASP A 92 7.00 7.73 10.57
N HIS A 93 5.75 7.37 10.22
CA HIS A 93 4.87 6.58 11.09
C HIS A 93 5.11 5.07 10.99
N LEU A 94 5.37 4.54 9.80
CA LEU A 94 5.44 3.09 9.55
C LEU A 94 6.86 2.52 9.66
N CYS A 95 7.90 3.35 9.61
CA CYS A 95 9.28 2.86 9.49
C CYS A 95 9.68 1.94 10.65
N ALA A 96 9.18 2.19 11.87
CA ALA A 96 9.46 1.36 13.04
C ALA A 96 8.90 -0.07 12.94
N ASP A 97 7.92 -0.32 12.08
CA ASP A 97 7.37 -1.66 11.79
C ASP A 97 8.11 -2.37 10.65
N ILE A 98 8.86 -1.60 9.86
CA ILE A 98 9.54 -2.08 8.65
C ILE A 98 11.01 -2.34 8.96
N ILE A 99 11.67 -1.36 9.57
CA ILE A 99 13.10 -1.36 9.89
C ILE A 99 13.27 -1.38 11.41
N ASP A 100 14.17 -2.24 11.86
CA ASP A 100 14.65 -2.27 13.22
C ASP A 100 15.59 -1.07 13.46
N PRO A 101 15.27 -0.18 14.41
CA PRO A 101 16.03 1.05 14.60
C PRO A 101 17.45 0.80 15.14
N GLU A 102 17.70 -0.33 15.80
CA GLU A 102 19.01 -0.67 16.37
C GLU A 102 19.93 -1.28 15.32
N THR A 103 19.39 -2.14 14.46
CA THR A 103 20.17 -2.91 13.49
C THR A 103 20.10 -2.35 12.07
N GLY A 104 19.14 -1.48 11.76
CA GLY A 104 18.85 -0.99 10.41
C GLY A 104 18.33 -2.07 9.45
N LYS A 105 17.99 -3.26 9.96
CA LYS A 105 17.52 -4.41 9.16
C LYS A 105 16.00 -4.52 9.20
N GLU A 106 15.43 -5.32 8.30
CA GLU A 106 13.98 -5.54 8.29
C GLU A 106 13.51 -6.29 9.55
N LYS A 107 12.44 -5.80 10.18
CA LYS A 107 11.86 -6.45 11.37
C LYS A 107 11.08 -7.72 11.02
N THR A 108 11.17 -8.71 11.91
CA THR A 108 10.29 -9.88 11.93
C THR A 108 8.93 -9.51 12.54
N SER A 109 7.86 -10.19 12.10
CA SER A 109 6.46 -9.79 12.30
C SER A 109 5.96 -9.74 13.76
N SER A 110 6.74 -10.18 14.75
CA SER A 110 6.29 -10.32 16.14
C SER A 110 6.21 -9.02 16.95
N SER A 111 6.62 -7.87 16.39
CA SER A 111 6.72 -6.60 17.12
C SER A 111 6.11 -5.39 16.39
N GLN A 112 5.12 -5.62 15.51
CA GLN A 112 4.47 -4.54 14.77
C GLN A 112 3.56 -3.70 15.66
N ALA A 113 3.70 -2.37 15.58
CA ALA A 113 2.83 -1.40 16.24
C ALA A 113 1.47 -1.28 15.54
N PHE A 114 1.42 -1.48 14.22
CA PHE A 114 0.19 -1.36 13.44
C PHE A 114 -0.30 -2.70 12.87
N SER A 115 -1.62 -2.82 12.77
CA SER A 115 -2.27 -3.94 12.10
C SER A 115 -1.79 -4.08 10.65
N PRO A 116 -1.60 -5.32 10.12
CA PRO A 116 -1.26 -5.54 8.72
C PRO A 116 -2.22 -4.82 7.75
N LEU A 117 -3.50 -4.68 8.12
CA LEU A 117 -4.49 -3.96 7.32
C LEU A 117 -4.14 -2.47 7.11
N VAL A 118 -3.47 -1.83 8.08
CA VAL A 118 -3.02 -0.43 7.95
C VAL A 118 -1.93 -0.35 6.89
N HIS A 119 -0.93 -1.24 6.94
CA HIS A 119 0.14 -1.32 5.93
C HIS A 119 -0.44 -1.58 4.53
N GLN A 120 -1.38 -2.52 4.43
CA GLN A 120 -2.08 -2.82 3.17
C GLN A 120 -2.87 -1.62 2.63
N MET A 121 -3.58 -0.89 3.49
CA MET A 121 -4.31 0.30 3.06
C MET A 121 -3.38 1.44 2.66
N CYS A 122 -2.25 1.63 3.35
CA CYS A 122 -1.24 2.62 2.95
C CYS A 122 -0.69 2.33 1.54
N SER A 123 -0.39 1.07 1.25
CA SER A 123 0.06 0.64 -0.08
C SER A 123 -0.98 0.96 -1.18
N ARG A 124 -2.26 0.62 -0.94
CA ARG A 124 -3.36 0.94 -1.87
C ARG A 124 -3.57 2.45 -2.03
N TYR A 125 -3.48 3.19 -0.93
CA TYR A 125 -3.65 4.64 -0.95
C TYR A 125 -2.57 5.33 -1.78
N LEU A 126 -1.31 4.92 -1.63
CA LEU A 126 -0.19 5.42 -2.43
C LEU A 126 -0.35 5.07 -3.90
N TRP A 127 -0.80 3.86 -4.23
CA TRP A 127 -1.15 3.47 -5.59
C TRP A 127 -2.23 4.37 -6.18
N SER A 128 -3.35 4.56 -5.48
CA SER A 128 -4.46 5.40 -5.94
C SER A 128 -4.05 6.86 -6.11
N LEU A 129 -3.22 7.41 -5.22
CA LEU A 129 -2.67 8.77 -5.38
C LEU A 129 -1.82 8.89 -6.66
N LEU A 130 -0.92 7.93 -6.89
CA LEU A 130 -0.09 7.92 -8.11
C LEU A 130 -0.95 7.78 -9.37
N ALA A 131 -2.00 6.96 -9.34
CA ALA A 131 -2.96 6.84 -10.43
C ALA A 131 -3.66 8.17 -10.74
N HIS A 132 -4.07 8.92 -9.71
CA HIS A 132 -4.69 10.24 -9.88
C HIS A 132 -3.73 11.24 -10.53
N LEU A 133 -2.43 11.15 -10.26
CA LEU A 133 -1.42 11.97 -10.94
C LEU A 133 -1.28 11.65 -12.43
N THR A 134 -1.71 10.47 -12.87
CA THR A 134 -1.77 10.11 -14.30
C THR A 134 -3.12 10.44 -14.94
N GLY A 135 -4.03 11.10 -14.20
CA GLY A 135 -5.39 11.39 -14.64
C GLY A 135 -6.36 10.21 -14.57
N ALA A 136 -5.94 9.08 -13.99
CA ALA A 136 -6.79 7.91 -13.80
C ALA A 136 -7.48 7.95 -12.44
N HIS A 137 -8.73 7.51 -12.37
CA HIS A 137 -9.46 7.41 -11.11
C HIS A 137 -9.50 5.94 -10.66
N VAL A 138 -8.70 5.62 -9.64
CA VAL A 138 -8.64 4.27 -9.06
C VAL A 138 -9.18 4.30 -7.64
N ASP A 139 -10.16 3.45 -7.36
CA ASP A 139 -10.71 3.25 -6.02
C ASP A 139 -9.76 2.44 -5.14
N LEU A 140 -9.90 2.55 -3.82
CA LEU A 140 -9.05 1.81 -2.88
C LEU A 140 -9.39 0.33 -2.80
N LYS A 141 -10.56 -0.06 -3.30
CA LYS A 141 -11.05 -1.45 -3.30
C LYS A 141 -10.76 -2.19 -4.59
N THR A 142 -9.88 -1.65 -5.46
CA THR A 142 -9.67 -2.09 -6.83
C THR A 142 -9.73 -3.61 -6.94
N ASN A 143 -10.84 -4.11 -7.48
CA ASN A 143 -11.07 -5.53 -7.63
C ASN A 143 -10.16 -6.05 -8.75
N GLU A 144 -9.40 -7.08 -8.40
CA GLU A 144 -8.76 -8.07 -9.27
C GLU A 144 -8.59 -7.72 -10.76
N GLY A 145 -7.38 -7.27 -11.13
CA GLY A 145 -6.72 -7.68 -12.37
C GLY A 145 -7.43 -7.40 -13.71
N GLY A 146 -8.08 -6.23 -13.87
CA GLY A 146 -8.58 -5.80 -15.17
C GLY A 146 -7.49 -5.28 -16.12
N ASP A 147 -7.85 -5.14 -17.41
CA ASP A 147 -7.03 -4.57 -18.50
C ASP A 147 -6.42 -3.20 -18.15
N ASP A 148 -7.08 -2.47 -17.23
CA ASP A 148 -6.64 -1.17 -16.71
C ASP A 148 -5.24 -1.23 -16.06
N TRP A 149 -4.85 -2.37 -15.48
CA TRP A 149 -3.53 -2.51 -14.85
C TRP A 149 -2.41 -2.36 -15.88
N MET A 150 -2.58 -2.95 -17.06
CA MET A 150 -1.58 -2.94 -18.12
C MET A 150 -1.40 -1.56 -18.75
N GLU A 151 -2.45 -0.73 -18.69
CA GLU A 151 -2.38 0.66 -19.12
C GLU A 151 -1.79 1.57 -18.03
N LEU A 152 -2.18 1.35 -16.78
CA LEU A 152 -1.90 2.27 -15.69
C LEU A 152 -0.50 2.05 -15.07
N ALA A 153 -0.08 0.81 -14.88
CA ALA A 153 1.17 0.49 -14.19
C ALA A 153 2.41 1.14 -14.84
N PRO A 154 2.58 1.17 -16.19
CA PRO A 154 3.69 1.90 -16.81
C PRO A 154 3.66 3.40 -16.54
N LYS A 155 2.47 4.02 -16.54
CA LYS A 155 2.31 5.46 -16.27
C LYS A 155 2.68 5.77 -14.82
N ILE A 156 2.23 4.93 -13.88
CA ILE A 156 2.59 5.05 -12.46
C ILE A 156 4.09 4.85 -12.26
N ALA A 157 4.70 3.83 -12.87
CA ALA A 157 6.14 3.60 -12.79
C ALA A 157 6.95 4.82 -13.30
N GLN A 158 6.48 5.49 -14.35
CA GLN A 158 7.08 6.75 -14.81
C GLN A 158 6.93 7.89 -13.80
N GLN A 159 5.82 7.98 -13.06
CA GLN A 159 5.69 8.97 -11.99
C GLN A 159 6.64 8.67 -10.84
N ILE A 160 6.78 7.40 -10.44
CA ILE A 160 7.71 6.98 -9.38
C ILE A 160 9.15 7.36 -9.74
N LYS A 161 9.57 7.12 -10.99
CA LYS A 161 10.92 7.50 -11.48
C LYS A 161 11.23 8.99 -11.38
N LYS A 162 10.20 9.86 -11.33
CA LYS A 162 10.38 11.31 -11.16
C LYS A 162 10.55 11.72 -9.69
N LEU A 163 10.23 10.84 -8.75
CA LEU A 163 10.38 11.12 -7.32
C LEU A 163 11.87 11.07 -6.90
N PRO A 164 12.25 11.73 -5.81
CA PRO A 164 13.56 11.54 -5.20
C PRO A 164 13.81 10.07 -4.84
N GLY A 165 15.05 9.58 -4.99
CA GLY A 165 15.40 8.17 -4.73
C GLY A 165 14.99 7.69 -3.33
N SER A 166 15.09 8.55 -2.31
CA SER A 166 14.62 8.25 -0.96
C SER A 166 13.10 8.03 -0.89
N SER A 167 12.31 8.79 -1.64
CA SER A 167 10.85 8.63 -1.70
C SER A 167 10.49 7.34 -2.44
N GLN A 168 11.22 7.01 -3.52
CA GLN A 168 11.03 5.76 -4.23
C GLN A 168 11.30 4.55 -3.32
N GLU A 169 12.40 4.56 -2.58
CA GLU A 169 12.74 3.47 -1.65
C GLU A 169 11.70 3.31 -0.55
N ARG A 170 11.27 4.41 0.08
CA ARG A 170 10.22 4.40 1.13
C ARG A 170 8.90 3.84 0.60
N LEU A 171 8.49 4.28 -0.58
CA LEU A 171 7.30 3.78 -1.29
C LEU A 171 7.37 2.26 -1.49
N THR A 172 8.48 1.77 -2.05
CA THR A 172 8.71 0.34 -2.27
C THR A 172 8.66 -0.44 -0.95
N ARG A 173 9.36 0.01 0.09
CA ARG A 173 9.39 -0.65 1.40
C ARG A 173 8.01 -0.71 2.07
N ILE A 174 7.22 0.37 2.03
CA ILE A 174 5.84 0.38 2.53
C ILE A 174 5.00 -0.67 1.79
N SER A 175 5.10 -0.74 0.46
CA SER A 175 4.33 -1.70 -0.33
C SER A 175 4.73 -3.16 -0.10
N LEU A 176 6.01 -3.42 0.16
CA LEU A 176 6.50 -4.76 0.47
C LEU A 176 6.08 -5.21 1.87
N GLN A 177 6.10 -4.31 2.85
CA GLN A 177 5.61 -4.61 4.20
C GLN A 177 4.13 -5.03 4.18
N ALA A 178 3.33 -4.43 3.31
CA ALA A 178 1.92 -4.80 3.14
C ALA A 178 1.71 -6.28 2.74
N LEU A 179 2.72 -6.96 2.19
CA LEU A 179 2.58 -8.33 1.69
C LEU A 179 2.64 -9.43 2.76
N LYS A 180 3.18 -9.15 3.95
CA LYS A 180 3.43 -10.17 4.99
C LYS A 180 2.19 -11.05 5.24
N ASP A 181 1.03 -10.41 5.36
CA ASP A 181 -0.26 -11.09 5.57
C ASP A 181 -1.26 -10.86 4.43
N ALA A 182 -0.79 -10.45 3.26
CA ALA A 182 -1.65 -10.24 2.10
C ALA A 182 -2.04 -11.55 1.41
N HIS A 183 -3.30 -11.63 1.02
CA HIS A 183 -3.85 -12.72 0.20
C HIS A 183 -4.39 -12.23 -1.15
N GLU A 184 -4.43 -10.91 -1.35
CA GLU A 184 -5.06 -10.27 -2.49
C GLU A 184 -4.06 -9.96 -3.59
N VAL A 185 -4.36 -10.37 -4.82
CA VAL A 185 -3.49 -10.16 -6.01
C VAL A 185 -3.12 -8.69 -6.23
N PRO A 186 -4.04 -7.71 -6.10
CA PRO A 186 -3.71 -6.30 -6.30
C PRO A 186 -2.53 -5.80 -5.46
N LEU A 187 -2.38 -6.24 -4.22
CA LEU A 187 -1.26 -5.81 -3.37
C LEU A 187 0.09 -6.29 -3.90
N PHE A 188 0.15 -7.53 -4.43
CA PHE A 188 1.37 -8.05 -5.06
C PHE A 188 1.68 -7.29 -6.35
N HIS A 189 0.67 -6.95 -7.14
CA HIS A 189 0.84 -6.13 -8.33
C HIS A 189 1.39 -4.73 -7.99
N ILE A 190 0.85 -4.07 -6.96
CA ILE A 190 1.35 -2.77 -6.49
C ILE A 190 2.82 -2.88 -6.07
N ALA A 191 3.15 -3.85 -5.22
CA ALA A 191 4.52 -4.05 -4.75
C ALA A 191 5.49 -4.38 -5.89
N ALA A 192 5.07 -5.21 -6.86
CA ALA A 192 5.85 -5.50 -8.04
C ALA A 192 6.10 -4.26 -8.91
N CYS A 193 5.09 -3.42 -9.11
CA CYS A 193 5.24 -2.17 -9.86
C CYS A 193 6.22 -1.21 -9.18
N PHE A 194 6.09 -1.02 -7.86
CA PHE A 194 6.97 -0.12 -7.11
C PHE A 194 8.41 -0.64 -7.07
N SER A 195 8.58 -1.94 -6.84
CA SER A 195 9.90 -2.60 -6.85
C SER A 195 10.56 -2.56 -8.23
N ALA A 196 9.79 -2.66 -9.31
CA ALA A 196 10.32 -2.53 -10.67
C ALA A 196 10.74 -1.09 -11.00
N ALA A 197 10.06 -0.09 -10.45
CA ALA A 197 10.43 1.31 -10.62
C ALA A 197 11.66 1.70 -9.78
N CYS A 198 11.82 1.10 -8.60
CA CYS A 198 12.93 1.32 -7.69
C CYS A 198 13.41 -0.01 -7.07
N PRO A 199 14.42 -0.65 -7.70
CA PRO A 199 15.03 -1.84 -7.14
C PRO A 199 15.63 -1.54 -5.76
N LEU A 200 15.37 -2.40 -4.79
CA LEU A 200 15.97 -2.28 -3.46
C LEU A 200 17.49 -2.41 -3.54
N SER A 201 18.20 -1.64 -2.71
CA SER A 201 19.67 -1.64 -2.66
C SER A 201 20.29 -2.93 -2.09
N GLY A 202 19.47 -3.93 -1.74
CA GLY A 202 19.92 -5.22 -1.24
C GLY A 202 18.79 -6.27 -1.26
N PRO A 203 19.15 -7.56 -1.19
CA PRO A 203 18.16 -8.63 -1.18
C PRO A 203 17.34 -8.63 0.11
N SER A 204 16.05 -8.94 0.00
CA SER A 204 15.19 -9.25 1.15
C SER A 204 14.74 -10.71 1.06
N VAL A 205 15.57 -11.59 1.62
CA VAL A 205 15.30 -13.04 1.66
C VAL A 205 14.00 -13.36 2.41
N ALA A 206 13.69 -12.61 3.47
CA ALA A 206 12.46 -12.80 4.25
C ALA A 206 11.21 -12.52 3.40
N LEU A 207 11.16 -11.37 2.71
CA LEU A 207 10.04 -11.02 1.83
C LEU A 207 9.98 -11.94 0.61
N ALA A 208 11.12 -12.29 0.03
CA ALA A 208 11.17 -13.23 -1.09
C ALA A 208 10.61 -14.60 -0.69
N ASN A 209 10.88 -15.07 0.53
CA ASN A 209 10.27 -16.29 1.06
C ASN A 209 8.76 -16.15 1.25
N VAL A 210 8.25 -15.00 1.72
CA VAL A 210 6.80 -14.73 1.75
C VAL A 210 6.21 -14.89 0.36
N CYS A 211 6.81 -14.26 -0.65
CA CYS A 211 6.37 -14.36 -2.03
C CYS A 211 6.39 -15.80 -2.57
N ILE A 212 7.44 -16.58 -2.29
CA ILE A 212 7.53 -17.99 -2.69
C ILE A 212 6.43 -18.83 -2.02
N GLN A 213 6.21 -18.66 -0.71
CA GLN A 213 5.16 -19.38 0.00
C GLN A 213 3.76 -19.05 -0.56
N ARG A 214 3.54 -17.79 -0.91
CA ARG A 214 2.29 -17.33 -1.52
C ARG A 214 2.09 -17.90 -2.92
N ALA A 215 3.15 -17.94 -3.73
CA ALA A 215 3.11 -18.57 -5.06
C ALA A 215 2.79 -20.07 -4.98
N ARG A 216 3.29 -20.77 -3.96
CA ARG A 216 3.01 -22.21 -3.73
C ARG A 216 1.62 -22.48 -3.19
N GLY A 217 1.12 -21.60 -2.30
CA GLY A 217 -0.12 -21.80 -1.57
C GLY A 217 -1.39 -21.40 -2.34
N THR A 218 -1.25 -20.83 -3.53
CA THR A 218 -2.38 -20.31 -4.32
C THR A 218 -2.73 -21.20 -5.50
N THR A 219 -4.02 -21.27 -5.84
CA THR A 219 -4.50 -21.89 -7.08
C THR A 219 -4.66 -20.87 -8.22
N ARG A 220 -4.50 -19.58 -7.92
CA ARG A 220 -4.64 -18.50 -8.89
C ARG A 220 -3.32 -18.30 -9.63
N SER A 221 -3.32 -18.54 -10.95
CA SER A 221 -2.15 -18.35 -11.81
C SER A 221 -1.53 -16.96 -11.67
N ASP A 222 -2.37 -15.93 -11.62
CA ASP A 222 -1.90 -14.53 -11.62
C ASP A 222 -1.15 -14.22 -10.33
N MET A 223 -1.66 -14.67 -9.19
CA MET A 223 -0.99 -14.57 -7.89
C MET A 223 0.36 -15.29 -7.93
N ALA A 224 0.39 -16.53 -8.42
CA ALA A 224 1.62 -17.31 -8.49
C ALA A 224 2.67 -16.64 -9.38
N ASN A 225 2.25 -16.07 -10.51
CA ASN A 225 3.12 -15.37 -11.45
C ASN A 225 3.71 -14.09 -10.83
N VAL A 226 2.86 -13.20 -10.30
CA VAL A 226 3.34 -11.94 -9.70
C VAL A 226 4.20 -12.18 -8.47
N ALA A 227 3.83 -13.13 -7.61
CA ALA A 227 4.60 -13.43 -6.41
C ALA A 227 5.96 -14.05 -6.77
N THR A 228 6.02 -14.93 -7.77
CA THR A 228 7.30 -15.47 -8.25
C THR A 228 8.19 -14.36 -8.82
N HIS A 229 7.64 -13.49 -9.67
CA HIS A 229 8.38 -12.35 -10.22
C HIS A 229 8.90 -11.41 -9.12
N LEU A 230 8.09 -11.15 -8.10
CA LEU A 230 8.53 -10.32 -6.98
C LEU A 230 9.65 -11.02 -6.19
N ALA A 231 9.52 -12.33 -5.92
CA ALA A 231 10.56 -13.10 -5.24
C ALA A 231 11.90 -13.06 -5.99
N THR A 232 11.89 -13.19 -7.32
CA THR A 232 13.11 -13.13 -8.13
C THR A 232 13.75 -11.75 -8.09
N SER A 233 12.96 -10.68 -8.05
CA SER A 233 13.46 -9.30 -7.94
C SER A 233 14.05 -8.96 -6.56
N LEU A 234 13.66 -9.71 -5.52
CA LEU A 234 14.09 -9.49 -4.14
C LEU A 234 15.31 -10.33 -3.73
N MET A 235 15.79 -11.23 -4.59
CA MET A 235 16.93 -12.11 -4.33
C MET A 235 18.11 -11.79 -5.26
N ASN A 236 19.33 -12.00 -4.78
CA ASN A 236 20.50 -12.02 -5.68
C ASN A 236 20.60 -13.35 -6.43
N LYS A 237 21.44 -13.40 -7.48
CA LYS A 237 21.59 -14.61 -8.32
C LYS A 237 21.95 -15.87 -7.54
N LYS A 238 22.80 -15.77 -6.51
CA LYS A 238 23.24 -16.90 -5.70
C LYS A 238 22.11 -17.42 -4.80
N GLU A 239 21.36 -16.53 -4.18
CA GLU A 239 20.17 -16.85 -3.39
C GLU A 239 19.10 -17.49 -4.27
N LEU A 240 18.89 -16.91 -5.46
CA LEU A 240 17.96 -17.42 -6.45
C LEU A 240 18.32 -18.85 -6.87
N GLU A 241 19.57 -19.13 -7.23
CA GLU A 241 20.05 -20.47 -7.58
C GLU A 241 19.83 -21.49 -6.45
N SER A 242 19.93 -21.06 -5.19
CA SER A 242 19.69 -21.93 -4.04
C SER A 242 18.19 -22.18 -3.74
N ALA A 243 17.33 -21.20 -4.00
CA ALA A 243 15.90 -21.24 -3.67
C ALA A 243 15.02 -21.75 -4.83
N MET A 244 15.46 -21.55 -6.08
CA MET A 244 14.68 -21.83 -7.30
C MET A 244 14.36 -23.29 -7.58
N PRO A 245 15.22 -24.29 -7.30
CA PRO A 245 14.86 -25.69 -7.51
C PRO A 245 13.59 -26.10 -6.76
N ALA A 246 13.39 -25.55 -5.55
CA ALA A 246 12.17 -25.78 -4.77
C ALA A 246 11.00 -24.89 -5.23
N ALA A 247 11.24 -23.74 -5.86
CA ALA A 247 10.17 -22.87 -6.38
C ALA A 247 9.62 -23.38 -7.73
N PHE A 248 10.49 -23.87 -8.61
CA PHE A 248 10.10 -24.41 -9.92
C PHE A 248 9.36 -25.75 -9.82
N SER A 249 9.70 -26.62 -8.87
CA SER A 249 8.93 -27.86 -8.65
C SER A 249 7.45 -27.59 -8.29
N ALA A 250 7.13 -26.39 -7.81
CA ALA A 250 5.75 -25.96 -7.54
C ALA A 250 5.11 -25.26 -8.75
N LEU A 251 5.90 -24.59 -9.58
CA LEU A 251 5.46 -23.90 -10.81
C LEU A 251 5.28 -24.85 -12.00
N GLU A 252 5.85 -26.05 -12.00
CA GLU A 252 5.64 -27.09 -13.05
C GLU A 252 4.16 -27.45 -13.29
N LYS A 253 3.24 -27.06 -12.39
CA LYS A 253 1.79 -27.18 -12.60
C LYS A 253 1.13 -25.98 -13.30
N VAL A 254 1.84 -24.85 -13.50
CA VAL A 254 1.27 -23.54 -13.90
C VAL A 254 1.98 -22.90 -15.11
N VAL A 255 3.16 -23.39 -15.53
CA VAL A 255 3.95 -22.71 -16.57
C VAL A 255 3.48 -23.03 -18.00
N MET A 256 2.77 -22.08 -18.62
CA MET A 256 2.92 -21.79 -20.06
C MET A 256 2.91 -20.30 -20.44
N ILE A 257 2.72 -19.35 -19.52
CA ILE A 257 2.47 -17.94 -19.91
C ILE A 257 3.64 -16.98 -19.58
N VAL A 258 4.68 -17.43 -18.86
CA VAL A 258 5.72 -16.52 -18.37
C VAL A 258 6.61 -15.95 -19.50
N SER A 259 6.77 -16.64 -20.63
CA SER A 259 7.71 -16.19 -21.67
C SER A 259 7.24 -14.99 -22.51
N HIS A 260 5.93 -14.73 -22.63
CA HIS A 260 5.43 -13.67 -23.53
C HIS A 260 5.37 -12.27 -22.89
N PHE A 261 5.40 -12.20 -21.55
CA PHE A 261 5.45 -10.92 -20.83
C PHE A 261 6.87 -10.32 -20.80
N PHE A 262 7.90 -11.16 -20.98
CA PHE A 262 9.31 -10.79 -20.81
C PHE A 262 9.93 -10.09 -22.03
N GLU A 263 9.38 -10.23 -23.23
CA GLU A 263 9.96 -9.59 -24.44
C GLU A 263 9.39 -8.20 -24.76
N LEU A 264 8.31 -7.75 -24.11
CA LEU A 264 7.55 -6.59 -24.60
C LEU A 264 7.62 -5.29 -23.79
N ARG A 265 8.30 -5.18 -22.62
CA ARG A 265 8.22 -3.90 -21.87
C ARG A 265 9.36 -3.51 -20.90
N ILE A 266 10.62 -3.70 -21.31
CA ILE A 266 11.69 -2.74 -20.99
C ILE A 266 12.42 -2.38 -22.29
N GLY A 267 11.66 -1.95 -23.30
CA GLY A 267 12.19 -1.12 -24.38
C GLY A 267 12.37 0.30 -23.84
N LEU A 268 13.44 0.51 -23.07
CA LEU A 268 13.98 1.81 -22.70
C LEU A 268 15.50 1.72 -22.89
N HIS A 269 15.91 1.88 -24.16
CA HIS A 269 17.20 2.46 -24.49
C HIS A 269 17.11 3.98 -24.35
#